data_AF-A0A7S3F1C0-F1
#
_entry.id   AF-A0A7S3F1C0-F1
#
_cell.length_a   1.000
_cell.length_b   1.000
_cell.length_c   1.000
_cell.angle_alpha   90.00
_cell.angle_beta   90.00
_cell.angle_gamma   90.00
#
_symmetry.space_group_name_H-M   'P 1'
#
loop_
_entity.id
_entity.type
_entity.pdbx_description
1 polymer ?
#
loop_
_entity_poly.entity_id
_entity_poly.type
_entity_poly.pdbx_seq_one_letter_code
_entity_poly.pdbx_strand_id
1 'polypeptide(L)'
;SNGPKLRALFSDLLAAGQLTLTDIKEDYMEDWQRLSSMMLIDVFWRATIGRKVLIFQPDSITCAAATMRIGDFVEYDYVGPPMAGPYWQTSDHNSQWGVGCGGFSLRDRAKAILMSNTPRCVTPAAGKLEDQQLGAGWKHIEKRC
;
A
#
# COMPACT_ATOMS: atom_id res chain seq x y z
N SER A 1 13.99 14.52 -12.30
CA SER A 1 13.23 14.11 -11.11
C SER A 1 12.99 15.31 -10.20
N ASN A 2 11.88 15.34 -9.44
CA ASN A 2 11.54 16.44 -8.53
C ASN A 2 12.29 16.40 -7.19
N GLY A 3 13.16 15.41 -6.97
CA GLY A 3 13.86 15.16 -5.70
C GLY A 3 14.59 16.37 -5.11
N PRO A 4 15.44 17.11 -5.88
CA PRO A 4 16.10 18.29 -5.36
C PRO A 4 15.13 19.39 -4.91
N LYS A 5 14.03 19.59 -5.64
CA LYS A 5 12.99 20.57 -5.30
C LYS A 5 12.26 20.18 -4.01
N LEU A 6 11.92 18.90 -3.84
CA LEU A 6 11.29 18.40 -2.62
C LEU A 6 12.22 18.51 -1.40
N ARG A 7 13.51 18.22 -1.57
CA ARG A 7 14.51 18.38 -0.50
C ARG A 7 14.67 19.85 -0.08
N ALA A 8 14.66 20.77 -1.03
CA ALA A 8 14.68 22.20 -0.74
C ALA A 8 13.38 22.66 -0.05
N LEU A 9 12.22 22.18 -0.52
CA LEU A 9 10.92 22.54 0.04
C LEU A 9 10.74 22.09 1.50
N PHE A 10 11.28 20.92 1.86
CA PHE A 10 11.15 20.33 3.19
C PHE A 10 12.46 20.34 4.00
N SER A 11 13.38 21.28 3.72
CA SER A 11 14.71 21.33 4.33
C SER A 11 14.67 21.29 5.85
N ASP A 12 13.75 22.03 6.45
CA ASP A 12 13.67 22.20 7.91
C ASP A 12 13.19 20.91 8.59
N LEU A 13 12.20 20.23 8.00
CA LEU A 13 11.70 18.94 8.50
C LEU A 13 12.75 17.83 8.34
N LEU A 14 13.55 17.88 7.27
CA LEU A 14 14.68 16.97 7.05
C LEU A 14 15.78 17.21 8.09
N ALA A 15 16.15 18.47 8.34
CA ALA A 15 17.15 18.86 9.33
C ALA A 15 16.72 18.50 10.76
N ALA A 16 15.42 18.60 11.06
CA ALA A 16 14.84 18.20 12.34
C ALA A 16 14.65 16.67 12.49
N GLY A 17 14.96 15.88 11.45
CA GLY A 17 14.74 14.43 11.47
C GLY A 17 13.27 14.00 11.49
N GLN A 18 12.35 14.91 11.19
CA GLN A 18 10.90 14.67 11.19
C GLN A 18 10.40 14.11 9.85
N LEU A 19 11.16 14.29 8.77
CA LEU A 19 10.87 13.76 7.45
C LEU A 19 12.08 12.99 6.92
N THR A 20 11.82 11.85 6.26
CA THR A 20 12.83 11.16 5.45
C THR A 20 12.35 11.06 4.00
N LEU A 21 13.24 11.37 3.07
CA LEU A 21 12.99 11.22 1.63
C LEU A 21 13.89 10.11 1.07
N THR A 22 13.27 8.99 0.69
CA THR A 22 13.94 7.86 0.06
C THR A 22 13.69 7.87 -1.44
N ASP A 23 14.77 7.77 -2.22
CA ASP A 23 14.71 7.67 -3.68
C ASP A 23 14.59 6.21 -4.10
N ILE A 24 13.46 5.86 -4.72
CA ILE A 24 13.14 4.50 -5.20
C ILE A 24 13.53 4.28 -6.67
N LYS A 25 14.30 5.19 -7.27
CA LYS A 25 14.97 5.09 -8.59
C LYS A 25 14.08 5.02 -9.84
N GLU A 26 12.80 4.72 -9.68
CA GLU A 26 11.81 4.68 -10.75
C GLU A 26 10.63 5.60 -10.47
N ASP A 27 9.92 6.00 -11.53
CA ASP A 27 8.69 6.77 -11.42
C ASP A 27 7.48 5.84 -11.45
N TYR A 28 6.93 5.56 -10.27
CA TYR A 28 5.74 4.72 -10.11
C TYR A 28 4.43 5.52 -10.13
N MET A 29 4.48 6.84 -10.28
CA MET A 29 3.30 7.73 -10.19
C MET A 29 2.73 8.12 -11.56
N GLU A 30 3.25 7.54 -12.64
CA GLU A 30 2.80 7.80 -14.01
C GLU A 30 1.36 7.32 -14.26
N ASP A 31 1.00 6.16 -13.71
CA ASP A 31 -0.33 5.58 -13.81
C ASP A 31 -0.68 4.70 -12.58
N TRP A 32 -1.96 4.32 -12.48
CA TRP A 32 -2.46 3.54 -11.35
C TRP A 32 -1.92 2.11 -11.31
N GLN A 33 -1.61 1.51 -12.47
CA GLN A 33 -1.03 0.17 -12.54
C GLN A 33 0.39 0.14 -11.97
N ARG A 34 1.21 1.13 -12.31
CA ARG A 34 2.58 1.31 -11.80
C ARG A 34 2.58 1.59 -10.31
N LEU A 35 1.69 2.46 -9.85
CA LEU A 35 1.55 2.75 -8.42
C LEU A 35 1.16 1.51 -7.63
N SER A 36 0.22 0.72 -8.15
CA SER A 36 -0.17 -0.55 -7.54
C SER A 36 0.97 -1.59 -7.58
N SER A 37 1.67 -1.69 -8.71
CA SER A 37 2.82 -2.61 -8.87
C SER A 37 3.99 -2.29 -7.95
N MET A 38 4.21 -1.01 -7.62
CA MET A 38 5.22 -0.59 -6.64
C MET A 38 5.01 -1.25 -5.27
N MET A 39 3.76 -1.46 -4.87
CA MET A 39 3.44 -2.10 -3.58
C MET A 39 3.66 -3.63 -3.59
N LEU A 40 3.94 -4.23 -4.75
CA LEU A 40 4.26 -5.65 -4.90
C LEU A 40 5.75 -5.96 -4.89
N ILE A 41 6.62 -4.95 -5.07
CA ILE A 41 8.07 -5.15 -5.12
C ILE A 41 8.73 -4.89 -3.75
N ASP A 42 9.73 -5.68 -3.41
CA ASP A 42 10.38 -5.60 -2.10
C ASP A 42 11.26 -4.34 -1.96
N VAL A 43 11.76 -3.79 -3.07
CA VAL A 43 12.54 -2.54 -3.12
C VAL A 43 11.80 -1.40 -2.44
N PHE A 44 10.49 -1.25 -2.72
CA PHE A 44 9.65 -0.23 -2.08
C PHE A 44 9.56 -0.46 -0.56
N TRP A 45 9.25 -1.67 -0.12
CA TRP A 45 9.10 -1.98 1.30
C TRP A 45 10.41 -1.84 2.08
N ARG A 46 11.53 -2.19 1.46
CA ARG A 46 12.87 -2.03 2.06
C ARG A 46 13.23 -0.55 2.24
N ALA A 47 12.75 0.34 1.38
CA ALA A 47 12.93 1.78 1.46
C ALA A 47 12.16 2.45 2.63
N THR A 48 11.17 1.76 3.20
CA THR A 48 10.44 2.22 4.40
C THR A 48 11.22 1.91 5.69
N ILE A 49 10.99 2.70 6.74
CA ILE A 49 11.75 2.63 8.01
C ILE A 49 10.94 2.01 9.16
N GLY A 50 9.63 2.30 9.22
CA GLY A 50 8.77 1.86 10.32
C GLY A 50 8.44 0.36 10.27
N ARG A 51 8.20 -0.24 11.45
CA ARG A 51 7.62 -1.60 11.56
C ARG A 51 6.25 -1.67 10.88
N LYS A 52 5.41 -0.68 11.18
CA LYS A 52 4.11 -0.47 10.56
C LYS A 52 4.20 0.72 9.62
N VAL A 53 3.69 0.55 8.41
CA VAL A 53 3.72 1.55 7.34
C VAL A 53 2.29 1.91 7.02
N LEU A 54 1.92 3.16 7.30
CA LEU A 54 0.66 3.74 6.83
C LEU A 54 0.91 4.32 5.44
N ILE A 55 0.20 3.79 4.46
CA ILE A 55 0.14 4.31 3.10
C ILE A 55 -1.12 5.15 2.99
N PHE A 56 -1.00 6.34 2.40
CA PHE A 56 -2.10 7.21 2.06
C PHE A 56 -1.82 7.89 0.70
N GLN A 57 -2.82 7.91 -0.16
CA GLN A 57 -2.82 8.65 -1.42
C GLN A 57 -3.42 10.05 -1.19
N PRO A 58 -3.18 11.03 -2.09
CA PRO A 58 -3.65 12.41 -1.90
C PRO A 58 -5.16 12.56 -1.73
N ASP A 59 -5.95 11.60 -2.19
CA ASP A 59 -7.41 11.52 -2.09
C ASP A 59 -7.88 10.74 -0.84
N SER A 60 -6.97 10.30 0.03
CA SER A 60 -7.31 9.63 1.29
C SER A 60 -7.86 10.62 2.32
N ILE A 61 -9.03 10.31 2.89
CA ILE A 61 -9.70 11.15 3.88
C ILE A 61 -9.69 10.45 5.24
N THR A 62 -9.21 11.14 6.28
CA THR A 62 -9.33 10.69 7.67
C THR A 62 -10.32 11.58 8.42
N CYS A 63 -11.22 10.98 9.20
CA CYS A 63 -12.20 11.72 9.98
C CYS A 63 -11.75 11.79 11.45
N ALA A 64 -11.51 13.00 11.96
CA ALA A 64 -11.08 13.21 13.35
C ALA A 64 -12.12 12.74 14.38
N ALA A 65 -13.40 12.72 14.00
CA ALA A 65 -14.51 12.25 14.83
C ALA A 65 -14.80 10.75 14.68
N ALA A 66 -14.00 10.01 13.90
CA ALA A 66 -14.15 8.57 13.80
C ALA A 66 -13.99 7.91 15.18
N THR A 67 -14.86 6.94 15.46
CA THR A 67 -14.82 6.15 16.71
C THR A 67 -13.62 5.23 16.78
N MET A 68 -13.08 4.83 15.63
CA MET A 68 -11.88 4.01 15.48
C MET A 68 -10.72 4.86 14.98
N ARG A 69 -9.52 4.64 15.50
CA ARG A 69 -8.27 5.33 15.16
C ARG A 69 -7.28 4.36 14.51
N ILE A 70 -6.32 4.89 13.74
CA ILE A 70 -5.25 4.08 13.12
C ILE A 70 -4.48 3.27 14.18
N GLY A 71 -4.30 3.85 15.36
CA GLY A 71 -3.66 3.20 16.51
C GLY A 71 -4.34 1.89 16.93
N ASP A 72 -5.65 1.78 16.73
CA ASP A 72 -6.43 0.59 17.12
C ASP A 72 -6.16 -0.60 16.21
N PHE A 73 -5.44 -0.40 15.10
CA PHE A 73 -5.16 -1.45 14.12
C PHE A 73 -3.68 -1.84 14.01
N VAL A 74 -2.80 -1.30 14.86
CA VAL A 74 -1.34 -1.54 14.78
C VAL A 74 -0.93 -2.98 15.10
N GLU A 75 -1.83 -3.79 15.66
CA GLU A 75 -1.61 -5.21 15.92
C GLU A 75 -1.76 -6.07 14.66
N TYR A 76 -2.54 -5.63 13.68
CA TYR A 76 -2.77 -6.38 12.45
C TYR A 76 -1.60 -6.26 11.49
N ASP A 77 -1.31 -7.34 10.76
CA ASP A 77 -0.29 -7.35 9.73
C ASP A 77 -0.70 -6.57 8.49
N TYR A 78 -2.00 -6.46 8.22
CA TYR A 78 -2.51 -5.43 7.34
C TYR A 78 -3.95 -5.07 7.58
N VAL A 79 -4.25 -3.83 7.24
CA VAL A 79 -5.54 -3.17 7.34
C VAL A 79 -5.75 -2.45 6.02
N GLY A 80 -6.87 -2.72 5.39
CA GLY A 80 -7.21 -2.12 4.12
C GLY A 80 -8.72 -2.19 3.89
N PRO A 81 -9.17 -1.69 2.73
CA PRO A 81 -10.57 -1.72 2.34
C PRO A 81 -11.13 -3.16 2.32
N PRO A 82 -12.42 -3.34 2.64
CA PRO A 82 -13.07 -4.64 2.53
C PRO A 82 -13.20 -5.05 1.06
N MET A 83 -12.52 -6.13 0.67
CA MET A 83 -12.53 -6.65 -0.71
C MET A 83 -13.67 -7.64 -0.99
N ALA A 84 -14.64 -7.76 -0.08
CA ALA A 84 -15.72 -8.73 -0.19
C ALA A 84 -17.06 -8.11 0.23
N GLY A 85 -18.01 -8.08 -0.69
CA GLY A 85 -19.38 -7.67 -0.44
C GLY A 85 -20.17 -7.47 -1.74
N PRO A 86 -21.51 -7.41 -1.69
CA PRO A 86 -22.36 -7.20 -2.87
C PRO A 86 -22.11 -5.88 -3.61
N TYR A 87 -21.45 -4.92 -2.94
CA TYR A 87 -21.02 -3.62 -3.48
C TYR A 87 -19.60 -3.64 -4.06
N TRP A 88 -18.83 -4.69 -3.81
CA TRP A 88 -17.44 -4.87 -4.24
C TRP A 88 -17.34 -6.13 -5.09
N GLN A 89 -18.21 -6.20 -6.11
CA GLN A 89 -18.25 -7.34 -7.03
C GLN A 89 -16.87 -7.50 -7.66
N THR A 90 -16.24 -8.60 -7.26
CA THR A 90 -15.09 -9.26 -7.86
C THR A 90 -13.79 -8.44 -7.96
N SER A 91 -12.72 -9.03 -7.41
CA SER A 91 -11.32 -8.73 -7.73
C SER A 91 -10.93 -9.15 -9.16
N ASP A 92 -11.91 -9.21 -10.06
CA ASP A 92 -11.69 -9.24 -11.48
C ASP A 92 -12.10 -7.86 -12.01
N HIS A 93 -11.38 -7.37 -13.00
CA HIS A 93 -11.71 -6.10 -13.64
C HIS A 93 -13.05 -6.14 -14.42
N ASN A 94 -13.92 -7.13 -14.19
CA ASN A 94 -15.29 -7.14 -14.70
C ASN A 94 -16.28 -6.41 -13.79
N SER A 95 -15.85 -5.97 -12.59
CA SER A 95 -16.59 -4.91 -11.91
C SER A 95 -16.54 -3.67 -12.81
N GLN A 96 -17.72 -3.23 -13.24
CA GLN A 96 -17.94 -2.02 -14.05
C GLN A 96 -17.36 -0.73 -13.44
N TRP A 97 -16.77 -0.82 -12.25
CA TRP A 97 -16.25 0.30 -11.48
C TRP A 97 -14.72 0.35 -11.45
N GLY A 98 -14.00 -0.75 -11.74
CA GLY A 98 -12.53 -0.75 -11.89
C GLY A 98 -11.75 -0.14 -10.73
N VAL A 99 -12.35 -0.03 -9.54
CA VAL A 99 -11.78 0.68 -8.40
C VAL A 99 -10.84 -0.23 -7.62
N GLY A 100 -9.61 0.23 -7.45
CA GLY A 100 -8.68 -0.30 -6.45
C GLY A 100 -8.69 0.59 -5.22
N CYS A 101 -8.63 0.01 -4.03
CA CYS A 101 -8.71 0.75 -2.77
C CYS A 101 -7.43 0.63 -1.90
N GLY A 102 -6.32 0.18 -2.49
CA GLY A 102 -5.02 0.04 -1.82
C GLY A 102 -4.38 1.36 -1.35
N GLY A 103 -4.95 2.50 -1.75
CA GLY A 103 -4.42 3.84 -1.49
C GLY A 103 -4.42 4.31 -0.04
N PHE A 104 -5.22 3.70 0.83
CA PHE A 104 -5.19 3.95 2.29
C PHE A 104 -5.10 2.61 3.04
N SER A 105 -3.90 2.22 3.45
CA SER A 105 -3.66 0.93 4.11
C SER A 105 -2.58 0.99 5.18
N LEU A 106 -2.70 0.17 6.21
CA LEU A 106 -1.67 -0.05 7.22
C LEU A 106 -1.04 -1.42 6.99
N ARG A 107 0.29 -1.52 6.92
CA ARG A 107 0.98 -2.80 6.66
C ARG A 107 2.15 -3.04 7.59
N ASP A 108 2.38 -4.29 7.94
CA ASP A 108 3.63 -4.74 8.53
C ASP A 108 4.72 -4.84 7.46
N ARG A 109 5.81 -4.11 7.67
CA ARG A 109 6.93 -4.03 6.73
C ARG A 109 7.55 -5.40 6.47
N ALA A 110 7.74 -6.23 7.50
CA ALA A 110 8.39 -7.52 7.34
C ALA A 110 7.48 -8.48 6.57
N LYS A 111 6.18 -8.45 6.84
CA LYS A 111 5.19 -9.25 6.11
C LYS A 111 5.04 -8.81 4.66
N ALA A 112 5.08 -7.51 4.39
CA ALA A 112 5.03 -6.99 3.03
C ALA A 112 6.26 -7.42 2.20
N ILE A 113 7.48 -7.36 2.78
CA ILE A 113 8.70 -7.89 2.13
C ILE A 113 8.58 -9.39 1.88
N LEU A 114 8.09 -10.16 2.85
CA LEU A 114 7.88 -11.60 2.71
C LEU A 114 6.92 -11.91 1.55
N MET A 115 5.80 -11.19 1.49
CA MET A 115 4.82 -11.32 0.43
C MET A 115 5.41 -11.00 -0.95
N SER A 116 6.11 -9.87 -1.09
CA SER A 116 6.80 -9.44 -2.32
C SER A 116 7.85 -10.43 -2.81
N ASN A 117 8.38 -11.29 -1.93
CA ASN A 117 9.38 -12.30 -2.28
C ASN A 117 8.79 -13.71 -2.41
N THR A 118 7.48 -13.88 -2.24
CA THR A 118 6.84 -15.20 -2.33
C THR A 118 6.18 -15.35 -3.71
N PRO A 119 6.73 -16.19 -4.62
CA PRO A 119 6.26 -16.26 -6.01
C PRO A 119 4.77 -16.58 -6.17
N ARG A 120 4.18 -17.32 -5.22
CA ARG A 120 2.74 -17.64 -5.18
C ARG A 120 1.86 -16.45 -4.76
N CYS A 121 2.43 -15.48 -4.05
CA CYS A 121 1.75 -14.27 -3.60
C CYS A 121 1.97 -13.10 -4.59
N VAL A 122 2.95 -13.24 -5.51
CA VAL A 122 3.27 -12.28 -6.59
C VAL A 122 2.78 -12.77 -7.96
N THR A 123 2.09 -13.93 -8.05
CA THR A 123 1.60 -14.43 -9.35
C THR A 123 0.77 -13.33 -10.03
N PRO A 124 1.21 -12.81 -11.18
CA PRO A 124 0.40 -11.94 -12.00
C PRO A 124 -0.68 -12.83 -12.60
N ALA A 125 -1.74 -13.08 -11.85
CA ALA A 125 -2.95 -13.57 -12.44
C ALA A 125 -3.46 -12.42 -13.33
N ALA A 126 -3.10 -12.45 -14.61
CA ALA A 126 -3.79 -11.72 -15.68
C ALA A 126 -3.94 -10.19 -15.49
N GLY A 127 -2.87 -9.46 -15.15
CA GLY A 127 -2.93 -7.98 -15.11
C GLY A 127 -3.76 -7.42 -13.95
N LYS A 128 -3.90 -8.19 -12.86
CA LYS A 128 -4.61 -7.77 -11.65
C LYS A 128 -3.77 -6.89 -10.74
N LEU A 129 -4.40 -5.88 -10.16
CA LEU A 129 -3.81 -4.95 -9.21
C LEU A 129 -3.37 -5.63 -7.91
N GLU A 130 -2.45 -5.00 -7.20
CA GLU A 130 -1.94 -5.43 -5.90
C GLU A 130 -3.07 -5.80 -4.93
N ASP A 131 -4.08 -4.95 -4.86
CA ASP A 131 -5.21 -5.07 -3.95
C ASP A 131 -6.19 -6.18 -4.39
N GLN A 132 -6.19 -6.56 -5.67
CA GLN A 132 -6.90 -7.73 -6.19
C GLN A 132 -6.15 -9.05 -5.98
N GLN A 133 -4.81 -9.01 -5.97
CA GLN A 133 -3.99 -10.16 -5.56
C GLN A 133 -4.19 -10.46 -4.07
N LEU A 134 -4.43 -9.40 -3.30
CA LEU A 134 -4.83 -9.46 -1.90
C LEU A 134 -6.30 -9.92 -1.71
N GLY A 135 -7.22 -9.53 -2.59
CA GLY A 135 -8.67 -9.42 -2.34
C GLY A 135 -9.56 -10.66 -2.16
N ALA A 136 -9.06 -11.87 -1.94
CA ALA A 136 -9.95 -13.02 -1.62
C ALA A 136 -9.48 -13.89 -0.45
N GLY A 137 -8.32 -13.60 0.14
CA GLY A 137 -7.66 -14.48 1.13
C GLY A 137 -7.52 -13.94 2.55
N TRP A 138 -7.85 -12.68 2.82
CA TRP A 138 -7.43 -12.01 4.07
C TRP A 138 -8.00 -12.55 5.37
N LYS A 139 -9.07 -13.35 5.35
CA LYS A 139 -9.49 -14.06 6.57
C LYS A 139 -8.43 -15.05 7.07
N HIS A 140 -7.45 -15.43 6.23
CA HIS A 140 -6.50 -16.49 6.52
C HIS A 140 -5.11 -16.25 5.89
N ILE A 141 -4.49 -15.08 6.13
CA ILE A 141 -3.11 -14.86 5.66
C ILE A 141 -2.14 -15.93 6.15
N GLU A 142 -2.36 -16.52 7.33
CA GLU A 142 -1.52 -17.62 7.83
C GLU A 142 -1.61 -18.94 7.02
N LYS A 143 -2.51 -19.05 6.02
CA LYS A 143 -2.76 -20.32 5.31
C LYS A 143 -2.65 -20.27 3.78
N ARG A 144 -2.30 -19.14 3.19
CA ARG A 144 -2.09 -19.03 1.72
C ARG A 144 -0.69 -18.54 1.36
N CYS A 145 -0.06 -17.80 2.28
CA CYS A 145 1.36 -17.50 2.39
C CYS A 145 1.74 -17.86 3.86
#